data_AF-A0A430B9I9-F1
#
_entry.id   AF-A0A430B9I9-F1
#
_cell.length_a   1.000
_cell.length_b   1.000
_cell.length_c   1.000
_cell.angle_alpha   90.00
_cell.angle_beta   90.00
_cell.angle_gamma   90.00
#
_symmetry.space_group_name_H-M   'P 1'
#
loop_
_entity.id
_entity.type
_entity.pdbx_description
1 polymer ?
#
loop_
_entity_poly.entity_id
_entity_poly.type
_entity_poly.pdbx_seq_one_letter_code
_entity_poly.pdbx_strand_id
1 'polypeptide(L)'
;MTLTLAAVDNAHRAREDGTASILFGPSGATQNPSFFSTVPDGSNSRIVQTTIAVQPEAPLTSASALHVKAGSVDAAVAPGVTAKAFKAFTACTDDLRSRLALSGDEASQLSEPAIGPAQPQDWISADDYPRLARVDRKEGTVVAVLKVEASGRVAECRPAVSSGDSALDTTTCTLLIRRGRFRPALGKDGGPITSYYIWQTDWRLPGAGS
;
A
#
# COMPACT_ATOMS: atom_id res chain seq x y z
N MET A 1 11.45 -3.59 -1.60
CA MET A 1 11.70 -2.27 -2.22
C MET A 1 12.93 -2.37 -3.10
N THR A 2 12.96 -1.72 -4.25
CA THR A 2 14.16 -1.66 -5.11
C THR A 2 15.09 -0.55 -4.64
N LEU A 3 16.39 -0.83 -4.58
CA LEU A 3 17.45 0.12 -4.30
C LEU A 3 18.33 0.28 -5.55
N THR A 4 18.49 1.52 -6.01
CA THR A 4 19.42 1.87 -7.09
C THR A 4 20.52 2.77 -6.53
N LEU A 5 21.77 2.41 -6.78
CA LEU A 5 22.95 3.14 -6.34
C LEU A 5 23.80 3.49 -7.56
N ALA A 6 24.37 4.69 -7.56
CA ALA A 6 25.41 5.06 -8.51
C ALA A 6 26.68 5.35 -7.70
N ALA A 7 27.78 4.67 -8.05
CA ALA A 7 29.07 4.88 -7.44
C ALA A 7 30.15 4.98 -8.52
N VAL A 8 31.14 5.83 -8.31
CA VAL A 8 32.30 5.88 -9.20
C VAL A 8 33.01 4.53 -9.13
N ASP A 9 33.21 3.92 -10.30
CA ASP A 9 33.85 2.63 -10.42
C ASP A 9 34.86 2.68 -11.58
N ASN A 10 36.10 2.30 -11.27
CA ASN A 10 37.19 2.22 -12.24
C ASN A 10 37.39 0.80 -12.78
N ALA A 11 36.53 -0.16 -12.41
CA ALA A 11 36.61 -1.52 -12.91
C ALA A 11 36.36 -1.60 -14.42
N HIS A 12 37.14 -2.42 -15.11
CA HIS A 12 37.06 -2.57 -16.57
C HIS A 12 35.86 -3.40 -17.06
N ARG A 13 35.07 -4.01 -16.17
CA ARG A 13 33.93 -4.88 -16.55
C ARG A 13 32.68 -4.03 -16.74
N ALA A 14 32.08 -4.08 -17.93
CA ALA A 14 30.84 -3.36 -18.21
C ALA A 14 29.63 -3.85 -17.38
N ARG A 15 29.65 -5.11 -16.92
CA ARG A 15 28.58 -5.72 -16.10
C ARG A 15 29.15 -6.58 -14.98
N GLU A 16 28.50 -6.52 -13.82
CA GLU A 16 28.79 -7.38 -12.67
C GLU A 16 27.48 -7.73 -11.96
N ASP A 17 27.26 -9.01 -11.71
CA ASP A 17 26.06 -9.53 -11.05
C ASP A 17 26.50 -10.51 -9.95
N GLY A 18 25.68 -10.66 -8.92
CA GLY A 18 25.98 -11.58 -7.82
C GLY A 18 25.11 -11.34 -6.60
N THR A 19 25.67 -11.62 -5.43
CA THR A 19 25.01 -11.35 -4.14
C THR A 19 25.62 -10.12 -3.50
N ALA A 20 24.79 -9.13 -3.20
CA ALA A 20 25.21 -7.96 -2.45
C ALA A 20 25.17 -8.29 -0.95
N SER A 21 25.98 -7.57 -0.16
CA SER A 21 25.87 -7.54 1.29
C SER A 21 25.44 -6.14 1.72
N ILE A 22 24.31 -6.07 2.41
CA ILE A 22 23.71 -4.83 2.88
C ILE A 22 23.72 -4.86 4.40
N LEU A 23 24.59 -4.05 5.02
CA LEU A 23 24.73 -3.93 6.47
C LEU A 23 23.99 -2.67 6.97
N PHE A 24 23.16 -2.85 7.99
CA PHE A 24 22.35 -1.79 8.59
C PHE A 24 22.97 -1.32 9.90
N GLY A 25 23.66 -0.18 9.86
CA GLY A 25 24.22 0.46 11.05
C GLY A 25 23.15 1.27 11.79
N PRO A 26 23.06 1.21 13.14
CA PRO A 26 23.99 0.56 14.07
C PRO A 26 23.64 -0.89 14.43
N SER A 27 22.48 -1.39 14.00
CA SER A 27 21.95 -2.70 14.42
C SER A 27 22.86 -3.89 14.11
N GLY A 28 23.72 -3.76 13.09
CA GLY A 28 24.56 -4.84 12.59
C GLY A 28 23.79 -5.91 11.81
N ALA A 29 22.48 -5.72 11.61
CA ALA A 29 21.69 -6.61 10.77
C ALA A 29 22.18 -6.57 9.32
N THR A 30 22.03 -7.69 8.61
CA THR A 30 22.52 -7.84 7.24
C THR A 30 21.46 -8.46 6.35
N GLN A 31 21.34 -7.96 5.11
CA GLN A 31 20.57 -8.59 4.04
C GLN A 31 21.50 -8.93 2.87
N ASN A 32 21.29 -10.08 2.25
CA ASN A 32 22.12 -10.58 1.14
C ASN A 32 21.31 -10.79 -0.16
N PRO A 33 20.73 -9.73 -0.74
CA PRO A 33 19.95 -9.84 -1.98
C PRO A 33 20.85 -10.08 -3.21
N SER A 34 20.26 -10.55 -4.30
CA SER A 34 20.92 -10.48 -5.60
C SER A 34 21.09 -9.03 -6.06
N PHE A 35 22.17 -8.74 -6.78
CA PHE A 35 22.35 -7.46 -7.47
C PHE A 35 22.69 -7.69 -8.94
N PHE A 36 22.32 -6.68 -9.72
CA PHE A 36 22.73 -6.48 -11.11
C PHE A 36 23.42 -5.13 -11.21
N SER A 37 24.44 -5.02 -12.06
CA SER A 37 25.09 -3.72 -12.27
C SER A 37 25.62 -3.51 -13.68
N THR A 38 25.66 -2.23 -14.07
CA THR A 38 26.19 -1.79 -15.36
C THR A 38 27.03 -0.54 -15.22
N VAL A 39 28.00 -0.36 -16.11
CA VAL A 39 28.64 0.92 -16.38
C VAL A 39 28.07 1.47 -17.68
N PRO A 40 27.28 2.57 -17.66
CA PRO A 40 26.79 3.19 -18.89
C PRO A 40 27.95 3.66 -19.78
N ASP A 41 27.76 3.60 -21.09
CA ASP A 41 28.78 4.04 -22.06
C ASP A 41 29.18 5.49 -21.83
N GLY A 42 30.49 5.75 -21.77
CA GLY A 42 31.04 7.08 -21.49
C GLY A 42 30.90 7.54 -20.03
N SER A 43 30.43 6.69 -19.12
CA SER A 43 30.39 6.96 -17.68
C SER A 43 31.53 6.26 -16.94
N ASN A 44 32.01 6.88 -15.87
CA ASN A 44 32.88 6.25 -14.87
C ASN A 44 32.09 5.81 -13.63
N SER A 45 30.76 5.77 -13.72
CA SER A 45 29.87 5.41 -12.63
C SER A 45 29.19 4.08 -12.91
N ARG A 46 29.30 3.14 -11.97
CA ARG A 46 28.52 1.91 -11.99
C ARG A 46 27.16 2.15 -11.35
N ILE A 47 26.11 1.76 -12.06
CA ILE A 47 24.75 1.70 -11.54
C ILE A 47 24.50 0.29 -11.01
N VAL A 48 24.21 0.18 -9.72
CA VAL A 48 23.86 -1.07 -9.04
C VAL A 48 22.37 -1.07 -8.76
N GLN A 49 21.68 -2.14 -9.12
CA GLN A 49 20.28 -2.40 -8.77
C GLN A 49 20.19 -3.62 -7.87
N THR A 50 19.53 -3.47 -6.73
CA THR A 50 19.27 -4.57 -5.79
C THR A 50 17.93 -4.36 -5.07
N THR A 51 17.59 -5.26 -4.13
CA THR A 51 16.35 -5.18 -3.36
C THR A 51 16.63 -5.13 -1.87
N ILE A 52 15.81 -4.36 -1.15
CA ILE A 52 15.79 -4.38 0.31
C ILE A 52 14.43 -4.91 0.76
N ALA A 53 14.45 -5.90 1.64
CA ALA A 53 13.26 -6.39 2.31
C ALA A 53 12.81 -5.37 3.37
N VAL A 54 11.56 -4.93 3.27
CA VAL A 54 10.91 -4.03 4.23
C VAL A 54 9.95 -4.89 5.05
N GLN A 55 10.28 -5.15 6.30
CA GLN A 55 9.45 -5.86 7.26
C GLN A 55 9.13 -4.93 8.45
N PRO A 56 8.05 -5.17 9.21
CA PRO A 56 7.65 -4.32 10.34
C PRO A 56 8.76 -4.17 11.38
N GLU A 57 9.53 -5.24 11.60
CA GLU A 57 10.72 -5.26 12.47
C GLU A 57 12.04 -4.99 11.72
N ALA A 58 12.00 -4.54 10.47
CA ALA A 58 13.21 -4.43 9.66
C ALA A 58 14.15 -3.30 10.13
N PRO A 59 15.48 -3.51 10.04
CA PRO A 59 16.50 -2.56 10.48
C PRO A 59 16.40 -1.17 9.86
N LEU A 60 15.78 -1.06 8.68
CA LEU A 60 15.64 0.17 7.90
C LEU A 60 15.05 1.36 8.67
N THR A 61 14.13 1.12 9.60
CA THR A 61 13.50 2.19 10.39
C THR A 61 14.44 2.79 11.44
N SER A 62 15.45 2.02 11.85
CA SER A 62 16.44 2.39 12.87
C SER A 62 17.84 2.66 12.29
N ALA A 63 18.06 2.29 11.02
CA ALA A 63 19.36 2.39 10.40
C ALA A 63 19.74 3.85 10.14
N SER A 64 20.85 4.29 10.72
CA SER A 64 21.48 5.58 10.45
C SER A 64 22.52 5.52 9.33
N ALA A 65 22.96 4.31 8.96
CA ALA A 65 23.89 4.03 7.87
C ALA A 65 23.50 2.72 7.17
N LEU A 66 23.61 2.70 5.84
CA LEU A 66 23.54 1.49 5.04
C LEU A 66 24.88 1.30 4.33
N HIS A 67 25.60 0.23 4.65
CA HIS A 67 26.79 -0.14 3.89
C HIS A 67 26.41 -1.20 2.87
N VAL A 68 26.59 -0.90 1.60
CA VAL A 68 26.25 -1.78 0.49
C VAL A 68 27.52 -2.20 -0.23
N LYS A 69 27.81 -3.49 -0.19
CA LYS A 69 28.90 -4.11 -0.95
C LYS A 69 28.32 -4.97 -2.06
N ALA A 70 28.59 -4.62 -3.31
CA ALA A 70 28.06 -5.27 -4.50
C ALA A 70 29.11 -5.26 -5.63
N GLY A 71 29.78 -6.39 -5.84
CA GLY A 71 30.88 -6.47 -6.83
C GLY A 71 32.03 -5.54 -6.46
N SER A 72 32.44 -4.69 -7.41
CA SER A 72 33.44 -3.63 -7.22
C SER A 72 32.96 -2.45 -6.36
N VAL A 73 31.66 -2.34 -6.09
CA VAL A 73 31.09 -1.21 -5.34
C VAL A 73 31.05 -1.51 -3.85
N ASP A 74 31.64 -0.61 -3.06
CA ASP A 74 31.52 -0.56 -1.60
C ASP A 74 31.09 0.87 -1.21
N ALA A 75 29.81 1.05 -0.91
CA ALA A 75 29.21 2.36 -0.72
C ALA A 75 28.52 2.46 0.64
N ALA A 76 28.85 3.51 1.38
CA ALA A 76 28.08 3.93 2.54
C ALA A 76 27.01 4.93 2.09
N VAL A 77 25.75 4.54 2.21
CA VAL A 77 24.60 5.42 2.02
C VAL A 77 24.19 5.91 3.40
N ALA A 78 24.09 7.21 3.59
CA ALA A 78 23.50 7.80 4.78
C ALA A 78 21.98 7.89 4.57
N PRO A 79 21.17 6.97 5.12
CA PRO A 79 19.73 7.08 5.06
C PRO A 79 19.19 8.26 5.86
N GLY A 80 19.99 9.13 6.50
CA GLY A 80 19.47 10.21 7.37
C GLY A 80 18.38 11.10 6.73
N VAL A 81 18.43 11.34 5.42
CA VAL A 81 17.35 12.03 4.67
C VAL A 81 16.12 11.15 4.45
N THR A 82 16.33 9.86 4.20
CA THR A 82 15.29 8.85 4.02
C THR A 82 14.65 8.44 5.34
N ALA A 83 15.38 8.34 6.45
CA ALA A 83 14.88 7.98 7.77
C ALA A 83 13.89 9.03 8.29
N LYS A 84 14.16 10.31 8.08
CA LYS A 84 13.20 11.38 8.37
C LYS A 84 11.95 11.27 7.50
N ALA A 85 12.10 10.96 6.21
CA ALA A 85 10.99 10.76 5.29
C ALA A 85 10.15 9.51 5.64
N PHE A 86 10.79 8.39 5.96
CA PHE A 86 10.15 7.15 6.41
C PHE A 86 9.46 7.34 7.75
N LYS A 87 10.07 8.08 8.70
CA LYS A 87 9.42 8.44 9.96
C LYS A 87 8.18 9.30 9.72
N ALA A 88 8.26 10.29 8.82
CA ALA A 88 7.11 11.10 8.45
C ALA A 88 6.00 10.26 7.78
N PHE A 89 6.37 9.32 6.90
CA PHE A 89 5.44 8.41 6.26
C PHE A 89 4.77 7.45 7.25
N THR A 90 5.56 6.88 8.18
CA THR A 90 5.05 5.98 9.21
C THR A 90 4.10 6.73 10.14
N ALA A 91 4.46 7.94 10.59
CA ALA A 91 3.60 8.80 11.39
C ALA A 91 2.29 9.17 10.66
N CYS A 92 2.37 9.46 9.35
CA CYS A 92 1.19 9.71 8.51
C CYS A 92 0.29 8.46 8.43
N THR A 93 0.90 7.29 8.26
CA THR A 93 0.18 6.00 8.19
C THR A 93 -0.48 5.66 9.54
N ASP A 94 0.18 5.94 10.65
CA ASP A 94 -0.34 5.72 11.99
C ASP A 94 -1.49 6.69 12.31
N ASP A 95 -1.35 7.97 11.96
CA ASP A 95 -2.42 8.97 12.06
C ASP A 95 -3.63 8.56 11.19
N LEU A 96 -3.38 8.09 9.96
CA LEU A 96 -4.44 7.59 9.09
C LEU A 96 -5.16 6.39 9.70
N ARG A 97 -4.43 5.40 10.23
CA ARG A 97 -5.06 4.26 10.93
C ARG A 97 -5.86 4.70 12.15
N SER A 98 -5.36 5.64 12.93
CA SER A 98 -6.06 6.19 14.09
C SER A 98 -7.37 6.87 13.67
N ARG A 99 -7.33 7.74 12.66
CA ARG A 99 -8.54 8.39 12.11
C ARG A 99 -9.54 7.39 11.59
N LEU A 100 -9.07 6.33 10.92
CA LEU A 100 -9.89 5.26 10.37
C LEU A 100 -10.32 4.21 11.43
N ALA A 101 -9.84 4.33 12.68
CA ALA A 101 -10.05 3.36 13.75
C ALA A 101 -9.66 1.92 13.37
N LEU A 102 -8.58 1.77 12.60
CA LEU A 102 -8.00 0.49 12.22
C LEU A 102 -6.97 0.09 13.29
N SER A 103 -7.37 -0.53 14.41
CA SER A 103 -6.42 -1.00 15.43
C SER A 103 -5.73 -2.30 15.01
N GLY A 104 -4.40 -2.35 15.20
CA GLY A 104 -3.45 -3.23 14.50
C GLY A 104 -3.38 -4.70 14.89
N ASP A 105 -4.28 -5.24 15.71
CA ASP A 105 -4.18 -6.65 16.12
C ASP A 105 -4.80 -7.60 15.09
N GLU A 106 -5.91 -7.22 14.46
CA GLU A 106 -6.65 -8.05 13.50
C GLU A 106 -5.87 -8.22 12.18
N ALA A 107 -5.18 -7.17 11.72
CA ALA A 107 -4.35 -7.22 10.51
C ALA A 107 -3.14 -8.15 10.65
N SER A 108 -2.62 -8.33 11.87
CA SER A 108 -1.48 -9.23 12.15
C SER A 108 -1.85 -10.71 12.05
N GLN A 109 -3.14 -11.03 12.24
CA GLN A 109 -3.69 -12.38 12.19
C GLN A 109 -4.20 -12.74 10.80
N LEU A 110 -4.32 -11.76 9.88
CA LEU A 110 -4.84 -11.97 8.54
C LEU A 110 -3.98 -12.96 7.74
N SER A 111 -4.62 -14.01 7.21
CA SER A 111 -4.03 -14.98 6.28
C SER A 111 -4.70 -14.90 4.90
N GLU A 112 -6.03 -14.81 4.86
CA GLU A 112 -6.79 -14.61 3.62
C GLU A 112 -7.68 -13.36 3.73
N PRO A 113 -7.72 -12.50 2.70
CA PRO A 113 -8.55 -11.29 2.72
C PRO A 113 -10.03 -11.62 2.57
N ALA A 114 -10.90 -10.72 3.07
CA ALA A 114 -12.32 -10.80 2.78
C ALA A 114 -12.57 -10.60 1.28
N ILE A 115 -13.52 -11.36 0.72
CA ILE A 115 -13.85 -11.32 -0.70
C ILE A 115 -15.25 -10.76 -0.87
N GLY A 116 -15.32 -9.67 -1.65
CA GLY A 116 -16.55 -8.97 -2.00
C GLY A 116 -17.36 -9.70 -3.08
N PRO A 117 -18.31 -8.99 -3.72
CA PRO A 117 -19.17 -9.60 -4.72
C PRO A 117 -18.35 -9.84 -5.99
N ALA A 118 -18.77 -10.83 -6.79
CA ALA A 118 -18.16 -11.04 -8.11
C ALA A 118 -18.44 -9.86 -9.05
N GLN A 119 -19.59 -9.21 -8.88
CA GLN A 119 -20.05 -8.11 -9.70
C GLN A 119 -20.34 -6.88 -8.82
N PRO A 120 -19.67 -5.73 -9.04
CA PRO A 120 -19.88 -4.56 -8.19
C PRO A 120 -21.33 -4.05 -8.16
N GLN A 121 -22.05 -4.21 -9.27
CA GLN A 121 -23.45 -3.81 -9.40
C GLN A 121 -24.42 -4.58 -8.50
N ASP A 122 -24.00 -5.71 -7.94
CA ASP A 122 -24.82 -6.48 -6.99
C ASP A 122 -25.09 -5.68 -5.71
N TRP A 123 -24.23 -4.72 -5.38
CA TRP A 123 -24.37 -3.88 -4.20
C TRP A 123 -24.81 -2.46 -4.54
N ILE A 124 -24.22 -1.85 -5.56
CA ILE A 124 -24.55 -0.49 -5.98
C ILE A 124 -24.71 -0.46 -7.50
N SER A 125 -25.91 -0.12 -7.97
CA SER A 125 -26.21 0.02 -9.39
C SER A 125 -26.53 1.48 -9.75
N ALA A 126 -26.69 1.75 -11.05
CA ALA A 126 -27.10 3.06 -11.54
C ALA A 126 -28.51 3.47 -11.04
N ASP A 127 -29.38 2.51 -10.70
CA ASP A 127 -30.72 2.78 -10.19
C ASP A 127 -30.70 3.35 -8.76
N ASP A 128 -29.61 3.12 -8.04
CA ASP A 128 -29.43 3.63 -6.68
C ASP A 128 -29.01 5.11 -6.64
N TYR A 129 -28.95 5.79 -7.80
CA TYR A 129 -28.53 7.19 -7.87
C TYR A 129 -29.42 8.10 -6.99
N PRO A 130 -28.85 8.86 -6.04
CA PRO A 130 -29.64 9.70 -5.16
C PRO A 130 -30.42 10.76 -5.93
N ARG A 131 -31.71 10.91 -5.63
CA ARG A 131 -32.60 11.86 -6.36
C ARG A 131 -32.05 13.29 -6.33
N LEU A 132 -31.58 13.76 -5.18
CA LEU A 132 -31.04 15.12 -5.03
C LEU A 132 -29.77 15.31 -5.88
N ALA A 133 -28.81 14.40 -5.77
CA ALA A 133 -27.59 14.41 -6.59
C ALA A 133 -27.90 14.35 -8.10
N ARG A 134 -28.94 13.60 -8.49
CA ARG A 134 -29.38 13.52 -9.90
C ARG A 134 -29.95 14.84 -10.40
N VAL A 135 -30.80 15.51 -9.62
CA VAL A 135 -31.37 16.82 -9.97
C VAL A 135 -30.27 17.88 -10.09
N ASP A 136 -29.34 17.89 -9.14
CA ASP A 136 -28.23 18.85 -9.08
C ASP A 136 -27.04 18.46 -9.97
N ARG A 137 -27.20 17.40 -10.78
CA ARG A 137 -26.20 16.87 -11.70
C ARG A 137 -24.83 16.62 -11.05
N LYS A 138 -24.84 16.19 -9.79
CA LYS A 138 -23.64 15.87 -9.01
C LYS A 138 -23.12 14.52 -9.42
N GLU A 139 -21.82 14.41 -9.63
CA GLU A 139 -21.09 13.19 -9.95
C GLU A 139 -19.81 13.15 -9.10
N GLY A 140 -19.20 11.98 -9.01
CA GLY A 140 -17.91 11.86 -8.34
C GLY A 140 -17.62 10.44 -7.89
N THR A 141 -16.39 10.25 -7.43
CA THR A 141 -15.90 8.96 -6.96
C THR A 141 -15.89 8.94 -5.43
N VAL A 142 -16.50 7.91 -4.84
CA VAL A 142 -16.46 7.66 -3.41
C VAL A 142 -15.53 6.47 -3.16
N VAL A 143 -14.52 6.65 -2.31
CA VAL A 143 -13.73 5.54 -1.77
C VAL A 143 -14.15 5.35 -0.32
N ALA A 144 -14.68 4.18 0.01
CA ALA A 144 -15.16 3.84 1.34
C ALA A 144 -14.32 2.72 1.96
N VAL A 145 -14.07 2.83 3.26
CA VAL A 145 -13.50 1.77 4.09
C VAL A 145 -14.64 1.10 4.85
N LEU A 146 -14.75 -0.22 4.69
CA LEU A 146 -15.76 -1.06 5.30
C LEU A 146 -15.13 -1.90 6.40
N LYS A 147 -15.79 -2.01 7.55
CA LYS A 147 -15.48 -3.01 8.57
C LYS A 147 -16.35 -4.23 8.32
N VAL A 148 -15.72 -5.33 7.94
CA VAL A 148 -16.35 -6.62 7.66
C VAL A 148 -16.13 -7.53 8.84
N GLU A 149 -17.20 -7.93 9.52
CA GLU A 149 -17.12 -8.85 10.65
C GLU A 149 -16.80 -10.28 10.19
N ALA A 150 -16.40 -11.13 11.15
CA ALA A 150 -16.23 -12.57 10.91
C ALA A 150 -17.48 -13.27 10.32
N SER A 151 -18.67 -12.66 10.47
CA SER A 151 -19.91 -13.13 9.84
C SER A 151 -19.98 -12.86 8.32
N GLY A 152 -19.06 -12.06 7.78
CA GLY A 152 -19.11 -11.55 6.41
C GLY A 152 -20.02 -10.34 6.22
N ARG A 153 -20.63 -9.80 7.29
CA ARG A 153 -21.46 -8.58 7.23
C ARG A 153 -20.63 -7.33 7.40
N VAL A 154 -21.05 -6.25 6.74
CA VAL A 154 -20.51 -4.91 6.95
C VAL A 154 -21.13 -4.31 8.21
N ALA A 155 -20.33 -4.11 9.25
CA ALA A 155 -20.75 -3.45 10.48
C ALA A 155 -20.63 -1.93 10.40
N GLU A 156 -19.60 -1.43 9.72
CA GLU A 156 -19.31 -0.01 9.63
C GLU A 156 -18.87 0.36 8.20
N CYS A 157 -19.25 1.55 7.74
CA CYS A 157 -18.76 2.16 6.50
C CYS A 157 -18.34 3.60 6.75
N ARG A 158 -17.17 3.97 6.25
CA ARG A 158 -16.62 5.33 6.37
C ARG A 158 -16.05 5.78 5.03
N PRO A 159 -16.49 6.93 4.46
CA PRO A 159 -15.84 7.51 3.29
C PRO A 159 -14.40 7.90 3.65
N ALA A 160 -13.42 7.33 2.95
CA ALA A 160 -12.02 7.72 3.01
C ALA A 160 -11.69 8.80 1.98
N VAL A 161 -12.34 8.77 0.81
CA VAL A 161 -12.34 9.85 -0.18
C VAL A 161 -13.80 10.19 -0.50
N SER A 162 -14.17 11.43 -0.22
CA SER A 162 -15.49 11.98 -0.56
C SER A 162 -15.58 12.28 -2.05
N SER A 163 -16.77 12.07 -2.62
CA SER A 163 -17.11 12.52 -3.97
C SER A 163 -17.20 14.05 -4.11
N GLY A 164 -17.19 14.78 -2.99
CA GLY A 164 -17.53 16.20 -2.94
C GLY A 164 -19.02 16.48 -2.79
N ASP A 165 -19.87 15.44 -2.75
CA ASP A 165 -21.31 15.54 -2.49
C ASP A 165 -21.76 14.57 -1.39
N SER A 166 -22.37 15.12 -0.33
CA SER A 166 -22.77 14.33 0.83
C SER A 166 -23.86 13.28 0.54
N ALA A 167 -24.71 13.49 -0.48
CA ALA A 167 -25.77 12.54 -0.80
C ALA A 167 -25.21 11.29 -1.49
N LEU A 168 -24.21 11.47 -2.37
CA LEU A 168 -23.47 10.36 -2.97
C LEU A 168 -22.72 9.55 -1.90
N ASP A 169 -21.98 10.23 -1.03
CA ASP A 169 -21.21 9.57 0.05
C ASP A 169 -22.11 8.78 1.01
N THR A 170 -23.20 9.40 1.47
CA THR A 170 -24.15 8.78 2.41
C THR A 170 -24.85 7.59 1.78
N THR A 171 -25.22 7.70 0.50
CA THR A 171 -25.91 6.62 -0.22
C THR A 171 -24.98 5.43 -0.44
N THR A 172 -23.72 5.67 -0.85
CA THR A 172 -22.70 4.61 -0.96
C THR A 172 -22.60 3.83 0.36
N CYS A 173 -22.41 4.51 1.49
CA CYS A 173 -22.29 3.79 2.76
C CYS A 173 -23.57 3.09 3.20
N THR A 174 -24.74 3.69 2.97
CA THR A 174 -26.04 3.07 3.29
C THR A 174 -26.24 1.76 2.53
N LEU A 175 -25.91 1.73 1.24
CA LEU A 175 -26.05 0.54 0.40
C LEU A 175 -25.04 -0.54 0.79
N LEU A 176 -23.78 -0.18 1.04
CA LEU A 176 -22.75 -1.14 1.45
C LEU A 176 -23.06 -1.79 2.80
N ILE A 177 -23.58 -1.06 3.77
CA ILE A 177 -24.03 -1.63 5.04
C ILE A 177 -25.22 -2.59 4.81
N ARG A 178 -26.20 -2.19 4.00
CA ARG A 178 -27.41 -2.99 3.78
C ARG A 178 -27.16 -4.26 2.96
N ARG A 179 -26.47 -4.12 1.83
CA ARG A 179 -26.31 -5.16 0.78
C ARG A 179 -24.95 -5.84 0.81
N GLY A 180 -23.93 -5.24 1.40
CA GLY A 180 -22.58 -5.79 1.49
C GLY A 180 -22.56 -7.15 2.19
N ARG A 181 -22.22 -8.20 1.46
CA ARG A 181 -22.11 -9.58 1.96
C ARG A 181 -20.83 -10.19 1.45
N PHE A 182 -19.87 -10.34 2.34
CA PHE A 182 -18.54 -10.84 2.05
C PHE A 182 -18.42 -12.32 2.39
N ARG A 183 -17.54 -13.01 1.67
CA ARG A 183 -16.83 -14.13 2.30
C ARG A 183 -15.82 -13.53 3.28
N PRO A 184 -15.89 -13.85 4.58
CA PRO A 184 -15.05 -13.20 5.59
C PRO A 184 -13.57 -13.46 5.34
N ALA A 185 -12.74 -12.58 5.88
CA ALA A 185 -11.30 -12.82 5.97
C ALA A 185 -11.02 -14.01 6.89
N LEU A 186 -9.94 -14.73 6.65
CA LEU A 186 -9.48 -15.82 7.50
C LEU A 186 -8.19 -15.45 8.23
N GLY A 187 -8.12 -15.86 9.49
CA GLY A 187 -6.95 -15.77 10.33
C GLY A 187 -5.90 -16.84 10.01
N LYS A 188 -4.71 -16.74 10.62
CA LYS A 188 -3.64 -17.75 10.52
C LYS A 188 -4.04 -19.12 11.08
N ASP A 189 -5.03 -19.15 11.95
CA ASP A 189 -5.66 -20.36 12.49
C ASP A 189 -6.73 -20.96 11.56
N GLY A 190 -7.02 -20.30 10.43
CA GLY A 190 -8.05 -20.67 9.47
C GLY A 190 -9.47 -20.25 9.88
N GLY A 191 -9.65 -19.58 11.01
CA GLY A 191 -10.95 -19.10 11.50
C GLY A 191 -11.35 -17.77 10.84
N PRO A 192 -12.66 -17.48 10.71
CA PRO A 192 -13.11 -16.19 10.20
C PRO A 192 -12.80 -15.06 11.20
N ILE A 193 -12.26 -13.95 10.71
CA ILE A 193 -11.89 -12.80 11.53
C ILE A 193 -12.55 -11.51 11.00
N THR A 194 -12.69 -10.54 11.89
CA THR A 194 -13.02 -9.17 11.48
C THR A 194 -11.86 -8.60 10.66
N SER A 195 -12.19 -7.87 9.60
CA SER A 195 -11.22 -7.27 8.70
C SER A 195 -11.78 -6.00 8.07
N TYR A 196 -10.94 -5.30 7.32
CA TYR A 196 -11.34 -4.10 6.59
C TYR A 196 -11.25 -4.31 5.09
N TYR A 197 -12.18 -3.70 4.35
CA TYR A 197 -12.28 -3.79 2.91
C TYR A 197 -12.45 -2.40 2.28
N ILE A 198 -11.71 -2.12 1.21
CA ILE A 198 -11.81 -0.85 0.47
C ILE A 198 -12.75 -1.04 -0.71
N TRP A 199 -13.78 -0.23 -0.77
CA TRP A 199 -14.73 -0.18 -1.88
C TRP A 199 -14.63 1.16 -2.61
N GLN A 200 -14.71 1.12 -3.94
CA GLN A 200 -14.79 2.32 -4.77
C GLN A 200 -16.08 2.30 -5.59
N THR A 201 -16.81 3.41 -5.56
CA THR A 201 -17.99 3.64 -6.41
C THR A 201 -17.76 4.87 -7.26
N ASP A 202 -18.03 4.76 -8.56
CA ASP A 202 -18.04 5.90 -9.47
C ASP A 202 -19.49 6.28 -9.81
N TRP A 203 -19.95 7.42 -9.31
CA TRP A 203 -21.28 7.93 -9.60
C TRP A 203 -21.24 8.82 -10.85
N ARG A 204 -21.86 8.34 -11.93
CA ARG A 204 -22.02 9.06 -13.20
C ARG A 204 -23.48 9.13 -13.59
N LEU A 205 -23.91 10.27 -14.11
CA LEU A 205 -25.28 10.45 -14.56
C LEU A 205 -25.57 9.48 -15.73
N PRO A 206 -26.65 8.69 -15.64
CA PRO A 206 -27.09 7.88 -16.76
C PRO A 206 -27.42 8.80 -17.95
N GLY A 207 -26.70 8.65 -19.07
CA GLY A 207 -26.95 9.39 -20.32
C GLY A 207 -25.90 10.43 -20.74
N ALA A 208 -24.72 10.49 -20.10
CA ALA A 208 -23.60 11.33 -20.57
C ALA A 208 -22.65 10.63 -21.56
N GLY A 209 -23.10 9.54 -22.20
CA GLY A 209 -22.34 8.80 -23.19
C GLY A 209 -23.23 8.29 -24.32
N SER A 210 -23.22 9.02 -25.43
CA SER A 210 -23.51 8.54 -26.78
C SER A 210 -22.35 8.95 -27.67
#